data_AF-L8DT81-F1
#
_entry.id   AF-L8DT81-F1
#
_cell.length_a   1.000
_cell.length_b   1.000
_cell.length_c   1.000
_cell.angle_alpha   90.00
_cell.angle_beta   90.00
_cell.angle_gamma   90.00
#
_symmetry.space_group_name_H-M   'P 1'
#
loop_
_entity.id
_entity.type
_entity.pdbx_description
1 polymer ?
#
loop_
_entity_poly.entity_id
_entity_poly.type
_entity_poly.pdbx_seq_one_letter_code
_entity_poly.pdbx_strand_id
1 'polypeptide(L)'
;MFNWYKKYREEKRDYKQYKKRIAALPEDYKTAMKAIETYLWNFAKGAGMFEILKNVLEMFENAAADNLELKAVVGDDLAEFADNLLSEFPEETWMDKQRQKLRDSIK
;
A
#
# COMPACT_ATOMS: atom_id res chain seq x y z
N MET A 1 -13.83 -29.82 -0.71
CA MET A 1 -13.82 -29.08 0.57
C MET A 1 -12.36 -28.81 1.02
N PHE A 2 -11.57 -28.04 0.25
CA PHE A 2 -10.14 -27.76 0.55
C PHE A 2 -9.63 -26.40 0.03
N ASN A 3 -10.51 -25.55 -0.51
CA ASN A 3 -10.09 -24.37 -1.27
C ASN A 3 -9.53 -23.23 -0.37
N TRP A 4 -10.03 -23.11 0.86
CA TRP A 4 -9.62 -22.04 1.78
C TRP A 4 -8.18 -22.22 2.30
N TYR A 5 -7.75 -23.47 2.55
CA TYR A 5 -6.38 -23.76 3.01
C TYR A 5 -5.34 -23.49 1.92
N LYS A 6 -5.66 -23.83 0.67
CA LYS A 6 -4.80 -23.52 -0.48
C LYS A 6 -4.64 -22.00 -0.64
N LYS A 7 -5.76 -21.27 -0.63
CA LYS A 7 -5.78 -19.80 -0.68
C LYS A 7 -4.95 -19.18 0.45
N TYR A 8 -5.12 -19.63 1.69
CA TYR A 8 -4.34 -19.14 2.83
C TYR A 8 -2.82 -19.36 2.68
N ARG A 9 -2.40 -20.52 2.16
CA ARG A 9 -0.98 -20.77 1.89
C ARG A 9 -0.43 -19.88 0.77
N GLU A 10 -1.23 -19.62 -0.26
CA GLU A 10 -0.87 -18.71 -1.35
C GLU A 10 -0.72 -17.27 -0.85
N GLU A 11 -1.66 -16.77 -0.04
CA GLU A 11 -1.59 -15.44 0.58
C GLU A 11 -0.34 -15.30 1.47
N LYS A 12 -0.04 -16.31 2.28
CA LYS A 12 1.20 -16.32 3.09
C LYS A 12 2.46 -16.32 2.24
N ARG A 13 2.45 -17.04 1.11
CA ARG A 13 3.58 -17.08 0.18
C ARG A 13 3.76 -15.72 -0.49
N ASP A 14 2.67 -15.10 -0.94
CA ASP A 14 2.65 -13.79 -1.58
C ASP A 14 3.19 -12.71 -0.62
N TYR A 15 2.68 -12.68 0.61
CA TYR A 15 3.17 -11.76 1.64
C TYR A 15 4.67 -11.96 1.95
N LYS A 16 5.14 -13.21 2.01
CA LYS A 16 6.56 -13.51 2.20
C LYS A 16 7.42 -13.02 1.03
N GLN A 17 6.93 -13.14 -0.20
CA GLN A 17 7.61 -12.63 -1.39
C GLN A 17 7.65 -11.10 -1.39
N TYR A 18 6.53 -10.45 -1.08
CA TYR A 18 6.42 -9.01 -0.87
C TYR A 18 7.47 -8.49 0.13
N LYS A 19 7.60 -9.13 1.30
CA LYS A 19 8.62 -8.73 2.30
C LYS A 19 10.06 -8.94 1.82
N LYS A 20 10.32 -9.99 1.03
CA LYS A 20 11.65 -10.21 0.43
C LYS A 20 12.00 -9.12 -0.59
N ARG A 21 11.03 -8.74 -1.42
CA ARG A 21 11.16 -7.64 -2.40
C ARG A 21 11.51 -6.32 -1.71
N ILE A 22 10.77 -5.96 -0.65
CA ILE A 22 11.12 -4.78 0.18
C ILE A 22 12.53 -4.85 0.74
N ALA A 23 12.96 -6.03 1.22
CA ALA A 23 14.29 -6.19 1.79
C ALA A 23 15.43 -6.06 0.76
N ALA A 24 15.13 -6.21 -0.54
CA ALA A 24 16.09 -6.07 -1.63
C ALA A 24 16.20 -4.64 -2.18
N LEU A 25 15.31 -3.73 -1.77
CA LEU A 25 15.37 -2.32 -2.16
C LEU A 25 16.59 -1.61 -1.52
N PRO A 26 17.09 -0.52 -2.14
CA PRO A 26 18.01 0.42 -1.47
C PRO A 26 17.42 0.92 -0.14
N GLU A 27 18.29 1.29 0.81
CA GLU A 27 17.86 1.55 2.20
C GLU A 27 16.81 2.67 2.32
N ASP A 28 16.93 3.74 1.52
CA ASP A 28 15.97 4.85 1.51
C ASP A 28 14.59 4.40 1.05
N TYR A 29 14.52 3.71 -0.10
CA TYR A 29 13.28 3.15 -0.65
C TYR A 29 12.66 2.11 0.28
N LYS A 30 13.48 1.24 0.88
CA LYS A 30 13.05 0.23 1.85
C LYS A 30 12.45 0.88 3.10
N THR A 31 13.05 1.95 3.60
CA THR A 31 12.55 2.70 4.76
C THR A 31 11.22 3.37 4.44
N ALA A 32 11.14 4.06 3.30
CA ALA A 32 9.92 4.70 2.84
C ALA A 32 8.78 3.69 2.63
N MET A 33 9.07 2.56 1.97
CA MET A 33 8.06 1.53 1.69
C MET A 33 7.48 0.94 2.99
N LYS A 34 8.31 0.71 4.01
CA LYS A 34 7.84 0.25 5.32
C LYS A 34 6.97 1.30 6.02
N ALA A 35 7.36 2.58 5.94
CA ALA A 35 6.59 3.67 6.54
C ALA A 35 5.22 3.82 5.87
N ILE A 36 5.16 3.80 4.53
CA ILE A 36 3.93 3.80 3.73
C ILE A 36 3.07 2.59 4.10
N GLU A 37 3.66 1.39 4.14
CA GLU A 37 2.94 0.17 4.51
C GLU A 37 2.26 0.31 5.88
N THR A 38 3.00 0.74 6.91
CA THR A 38 2.43 0.94 8.25
C THR A 38 1.33 2.00 8.23
N TYR A 39 1.51 3.09 7.49
CA TYR A 39 0.53 4.16 7.43
C TYR A 39 -0.77 3.73 6.74
N LEU A 40 -0.70 3.13 5.55
CA LEU A 40 -1.86 2.67 4.78
C LEU A 40 -2.68 1.60 5.52
N TRP A 41 -2.02 0.70 6.26
CA TRP A 41 -2.72 -0.32 7.06
C TRP A 41 -3.64 0.26 8.15
N ASN A 42 -3.39 1.48 8.63
CA ASN A 42 -4.29 2.14 9.59
C ASN A 42 -5.67 2.49 9.00
N PHE A 43 -5.75 2.63 7.67
CA PHE A 43 -6.95 3.06 6.96
C PHE A 43 -7.64 1.93 6.20
N ALA A 44 -6.96 0.81 6.00
CA ALA A 44 -7.45 -0.32 5.23
C ALA A 44 -8.80 -0.87 5.74
N LYS A 45 -9.76 -1.07 4.84
CA LYS A 45 -11.01 -1.82 5.14
C LYS A 45 -10.81 -3.34 5.11
N GLY A 46 -9.75 -3.82 4.45
CA GLY A 46 -9.55 -5.23 4.17
C GLY A 46 -8.35 -5.51 3.26
N ALA A 47 -8.36 -6.67 2.60
CA ALA A 47 -7.23 -7.18 1.83
C ALA A 47 -6.91 -6.39 0.54
N GLY A 48 -7.83 -5.58 0.00
CA GLY A 48 -7.57 -4.82 -1.22
C GLY A 48 -6.48 -3.76 -1.08
N MET A 49 -6.24 -3.25 0.14
CA MET A 49 -5.09 -2.39 0.44
C MET A 49 -3.74 -3.07 0.11
N PHE A 50 -3.67 -4.40 0.20
CA PHE A 50 -2.45 -5.11 -0.12
C PHE A 50 -2.10 -5.05 -1.61
N GLU A 51 -3.09 -4.96 -2.50
CA GLU A 51 -2.84 -4.77 -3.94
C GLU A 51 -2.25 -3.39 -4.22
N ILE A 52 -2.73 -2.34 -3.54
CA ILE A 52 -2.17 -0.99 -3.62
C ILE A 52 -0.71 -1.00 -3.17
N LEU A 53 -0.41 -1.65 -2.04
CA LEU A 53 0.97 -1.78 -1.54
C LEU A 53 1.89 -2.53 -2.51
N LYS A 54 1.38 -3.55 -3.22
CA LYS A 54 2.15 -4.25 -4.26
C LYS A 54 2.45 -3.35 -5.46
N ASN A 55 1.50 -2.52 -5.87
CA ASN A 55 1.70 -1.55 -6.96
C ASN A 55 2.75 -0.49 -6.58
N VAL A 56 2.68 0.05 -5.36
CA VAL A 56 3.69 1.01 -4.85
C VAL A 56 5.08 0.36 -4.79
N LEU A 57 5.15 -0.90 -4.34
CA LEU A 57 6.41 -1.64 -4.30
C LEU A 57 7.00 -1.84 -5.71
N GLU A 58 6.19 -2.21 -6.70
CA GLU A 58 6.62 -2.34 -8.09
C GLU A 58 7.12 -1.00 -8.66
N MET A 59 6.42 0.10 -8.37
CA MET A 59 6.86 1.45 -8.73
C MET A 59 8.23 1.79 -8.12
N PHE A 60 8.45 1.45 -6.85
CA PHE A 60 9.72 1.68 -6.16
C PHE A 60 10.85 0.82 -6.71
N GLU A 61 10.57 -0.44 -7.07
CA GLU A 61 11.55 -1.33 -7.72
C GLU A 61 12.02 -0.76 -9.06
N ASN A 62 11.08 -0.28 -9.88
CA ASN A 62 11.40 0.32 -11.19
C ASN A 62 12.22 1.61 -11.01
N ALA A 63 11.79 2.51 -10.13
CA ALA A 63 12.51 3.75 -9.88
C ALA A 63 13.92 3.51 -9.31
N ALA A 64 14.08 2.52 -8.41
CA ALA A 64 15.38 2.14 -7.90
C ALA A 64 16.27 1.52 -9.00
N ALA A 65 15.72 0.73 -9.92
CA ALA A 65 16.46 0.19 -11.06
C ALA A 65 16.95 1.30 -12.01
N ASP A 66 16.17 2.36 -12.16
CA ASP A 66 16.51 3.55 -12.93
C ASP A 66 17.45 4.53 -12.18
N ASN A 67 17.90 4.19 -10.97
CA ASN A 67 18.72 5.02 -10.08
C ASN A 67 18.10 6.39 -9.77
N LEU A 68 16.77 6.47 -9.73
CA LEU A 68 16.09 7.69 -9.32
C LEU A 68 16.24 7.89 -7.81
N GLU A 69 16.43 9.14 -7.40
CA GLU A 69 16.37 9.51 -6.00
C GLU A 69 14.94 9.34 -5.47
N LEU A 70 14.80 8.84 -4.24
CA LEU A 70 13.48 8.61 -3.63
C LEU A 70 12.59 9.86 -3.70
N LYS A 71 13.15 11.05 -3.43
CA LYS A 71 12.42 12.32 -3.47
C LYS A 71 11.87 12.68 -4.84
N ALA A 72 12.53 12.24 -5.92
CA ALA A 72 12.00 12.44 -7.26
C ALA A 72 10.74 11.60 -7.52
N VAL A 73 10.54 10.52 -6.74
CA VAL A 73 9.40 9.60 -6.86
C VAL A 73 8.26 9.98 -5.91
N VAL A 74 8.58 10.23 -4.64
CA VAL A 74 7.58 10.48 -3.58
C VAL A 74 7.35 11.97 -3.31
N GLY A 75 8.16 12.86 -3.90
CA GLY A 75 8.16 14.28 -3.57
C GLY A 75 8.91 14.60 -2.26
N ASP A 76 8.69 15.81 -1.75
CA ASP A 76 9.33 16.29 -0.53
C ASP A 76 8.65 15.81 0.76
N ASP A 77 7.37 15.43 0.69
CA ASP A 77 6.59 14.96 1.83
C ASP A 77 6.01 13.55 1.57
N LEU A 78 6.54 12.58 2.30
CA LEU A 78 6.11 11.19 2.24
C LEU A 78 4.67 10.99 2.75
N ALA A 79 4.22 11.82 3.69
CA ALA A 79 2.85 11.78 4.19
C ALA A 79 1.87 12.26 3.13
N GLU A 80 2.19 13.35 2.42
CA GLU A 80 1.39 13.84 1.30
C GLU A 80 1.27 12.78 0.19
N PHE A 81 2.37 12.11 -0.16
CA PHE A 81 2.36 10.98 -1.10
C PHE A 81 1.39 9.88 -0.64
N ALA A 82 1.46 9.49 0.63
CA ALA A 82 0.60 8.43 1.18
C ALA A 82 -0.88 8.85 1.27
N ASP A 83 -1.17 10.11 1.59
CA ASP A 83 -2.52 10.66 1.62
C ASP A 83 -3.15 10.75 0.22
N ASN A 84 -2.33 11.06 -0.80
CA ASN A 84 -2.75 11.02 -2.19
C ASN A 84 -3.15 9.59 -2.60
N LEU A 85 -2.37 8.56 -2.24
CA LEU A 85 -2.75 7.16 -2.47
C LEU A 85 -4.10 6.80 -1.82
N LEU A 86 -4.32 7.21 -0.56
CA LEU A 86 -5.60 6.96 0.13
C LEU A 86 -6.77 7.70 -0.52
N SER A 87 -6.51 8.85 -1.15
CA SER A 87 -7.51 9.66 -1.83
C SER A 87 -7.84 9.13 -3.23
N GLU A 88 -6.89 8.48 -3.90
CA GLU A 88 -7.10 7.80 -5.19
C GLU A 88 -7.91 6.51 -5.04
N PHE A 89 -7.74 5.79 -3.93
CA PHE A 89 -8.44 4.52 -3.65
C PHE A 89 -9.33 4.63 -2.39
N PRO A 90 -10.30 5.56 -2.35
CA PRO A 90 -11.14 5.77 -1.18
C PRO A 90 -11.90 4.50 -0.81
N GLU A 91 -12.33 3.73 -1.79
CA GLU A 91 -13.06 2.49 -1.60
C GLU A 91 -12.29 1.50 -0.74
N GLU A 92 -10.95 1.46 -0.79
CA GLU A 92 -10.14 0.54 0.01
C GLU A 92 -9.93 0.98 1.46
N THR A 93 -10.49 2.14 1.82
CA THR A 93 -10.45 2.66 3.19
C THR A 93 -11.77 2.43 3.93
N TRP A 94 -11.71 2.24 5.24
CA TRP A 94 -12.94 2.24 6.06
C TRP A 94 -13.58 3.64 6.10
N MET A 95 -12.81 4.69 5.80
CA MET A 95 -13.23 6.08 5.83
C MET A 95 -14.29 6.39 4.77
N ASP A 96 -14.21 5.80 3.58
CA ASP A 96 -15.18 6.04 2.51
C ASP A 96 -16.62 5.71 2.95
N LYS A 97 -16.80 4.55 3.60
CA LYS A 97 -18.09 4.17 4.20
C LYS A 97 -18.58 5.19 5.23
N GLN A 98 -17.68 5.76 6.04
CA GLN A 98 -18.05 6.77 7.04
C GLN A 98 -18.40 8.11 6.38
N ARG A 99 -17.62 8.52 5.37
CA ARG A 99 -17.88 9.74 4.58
C ARG A 99 -19.22 9.66 3.87
N GLN A 100 -19.58 8.49 3.32
CA GLN A 100 -20.88 8.28 2.70
C GLN A 100 -22.03 8.43 3.71
N LYS A 101 -21.92 7.78 4.88
CA LYS A 101 -22.91 7.93 5.95
C LYS A 101 -23.07 9.38 6.41
N LEU A 102 -21.97 10.13 6.51
CA LEU A 102 -22.00 11.55 6.88
C LEU A 102 -22.71 12.40 5.83
N ARG A 103 -22.50 12.14 4.53
CA ARG A 103 -23.20 12.86 3.45
C ARG A 103 -24.69 12.58 3.46
N ASP A 104 -25.09 11.37 3.79
CA ASP A 104 -26.50 10.97 3.83
C ASP A 104 -27.25 11.46 5.08
N SER A 105 -26.56 11.99 6.11
CA SER A 105 -27.21 12.46 7.34
C SER A 105 -27.90 13.82 7.22
N ILE A 106 -27.62 14.59 6.16
CA ILE A 106 -28.21 15.91 5.88
C ILE A 106 -29.02 15.86 4.57
N LYS A 107 -29.55 14.68 4.21
CA LYS A 107 -30.50 14.51 3.10
C LYS A 107 -31.94 14.49 3.58
#